data_AF-A0A4Q5TI75-F1
#
_entry.id   AF-A0A4Q5TI75-F1
#
_cell.length_a   1.000
_cell.length_b   1.000
_cell.length_c   1.000
_cell.angle_alpha   90.00
_cell.angle_beta   90.00
_cell.angle_gamma   90.00
#
_symmetry.space_group_name_H-M   'P 1'
#
loop_
_entity.id
_entity.type
_entity.pdbx_description
1 polymer ?
#
loop_
_entity_poly.entity_id
_entity_poly.type
_entity_poly.pdbx_seq_one_letter_code
_entity_poly.pdbx_strand_id
1 'polypeptide(L)'
;MDKRKLTQLVDDTLNSMDDAGRAAPAPFLLTRIMAKKDNMAVNAASMWERVSAVIGRPVIAFPVIALVLLVNFFIIRSAMSSGKPYPAEYSKVSSDDYSLSNATSLFDYENGQR
;
A
#
# COMPACT_ATOMS: atom_id res chain seq x y z
N MET A 1 66.50 0.63 -23.05
CA MET A 1 65.39 1.54 -22.71
C MET A 1 65.92 2.58 -21.73
N ASP A 2 65.73 3.87 -22.05
CA ASP A 2 66.27 4.99 -21.28
C ASP A 2 65.43 5.19 -20.00
N LYS A 3 66.02 4.89 -18.83
CA LYS A 3 65.33 4.88 -17.52
C LYS A 3 64.70 6.24 -17.18
N ARG A 4 65.27 7.33 -17.70
CA ARG A 4 64.78 8.70 -17.49
C ARG A 4 63.41 8.94 -18.12
N LYS A 5 63.15 8.33 -19.30
CA LYS A 5 61.85 8.43 -19.98
C LYS A 5 60.76 7.70 -19.22
N LEU A 6 61.10 6.59 -18.56
CA LEU A 6 60.15 5.85 -17.72
C LEU A 6 59.76 6.65 -16.48
N THR A 7 60.73 7.28 -15.80
CA THR A 7 60.45 8.14 -14.65
C THR A 7 59.55 9.31 -15.02
N GLN A 8 59.85 9.96 -16.15
CA GLN A 8 59.07 11.09 -16.63
C GLN A 8 57.62 10.72 -16.99
N LEU A 9 57.42 9.55 -17.63
CA LEU A 9 56.09 9.04 -17.94
C LEU A 9 55.28 8.69 -16.69
N VAL A 10 55.95 8.16 -15.66
CA VAL A 10 55.33 7.85 -14.36
C VAL A 10 54.91 9.13 -13.65
N ASP A 11 55.77 10.14 -13.59
CA ASP A 11 55.45 11.43 -12.98
C ASP A 11 54.31 12.16 -13.72
N ASP A 12 54.32 12.13 -15.06
CA ASP A 12 53.25 12.72 -15.87
C ASP A 12 51.90 12.00 -15.65
N THR A 13 51.92 10.67 -15.51
CA THR A 13 50.71 9.87 -15.25
C THR A 13 50.16 10.18 -13.85
N LEU A 14 51.03 10.26 -12.84
CA LEU A 14 50.63 10.59 -11.48
C LEU A 14 50.08 12.02 -11.37
N ASN A 15 50.70 12.99 -12.04
CA ASN A 15 50.19 14.36 -12.11
C ASN A 15 48.85 14.45 -12.84
N SER A 16 48.60 13.62 -13.86
CA SER A 16 47.31 13.61 -14.57
C SER A 16 46.14 13.11 -13.73
N MET A 17 46.42 12.35 -12.66
CA MET A 17 45.40 11.82 -11.74
C MET A 17 45.15 12.76 -10.54
N ASP A 18 45.99 13.76 -10.30
CA ASP A 18 45.85 14.67 -9.15
C ASP A 18 44.63 15.61 -9.30
N ASP A 19 44.24 15.93 -10.54
CA ASP A 19 43.02 16.71 -10.84
C ASP A 19 41.74 15.84 -10.84
N ALA A 20 41.86 14.52 -10.62
CA ALA A 20 40.73 13.61 -10.52
C ALA A 20 40.07 13.70 -9.13
N GLY A 21 39.58 14.89 -8.78
CA GLY A 21 38.74 15.11 -7.61
C GLY A 21 37.41 14.35 -7.70
N ARG A 22 36.78 14.11 -6.55
CA ARG A 22 35.41 13.56 -6.52
C ARG A 22 34.48 14.48 -7.33
N ALA A 23 33.83 13.92 -8.34
CA ALA A 23 32.80 14.62 -9.09
C ALA A 23 31.73 15.16 -8.12
N ALA A 24 31.61 16.48 -8.03
CA ALA A 24 30.54 17.09 -7.26
C ALA A 24 29.20 16.70 -7.90
N PRO A 25 28.17 16.38 -7.09
CA PRO A 25 26.86 16.09 -7.62
C PRO A 25 26.38 17.27 -8.49
N ALA A 26 25.76 16.96 -9.63
CA ALA A 26 25.17 17.98 -10.49
C ALA A 26 24.26 18.91 -9.67
N PRO A 27 24.33 20.24 -9.88
CA PRO A 27 23.51 21.18 -9.13
C PRO A 27 22.03 20.83 -9.30
N PHE A 28 21.26 20.94 -8.22
CA PHE A 28 19.81 20.65 -8.16
C PHE A 28 19.37 19.17 -8.28
N LEU A 29 20.29 18.20 -8.15
CA LEU A 29 19.93 16.78 -8.06
C LEU A 29 18.91 16.50 -6.94
N LEU A 30 19.15 17.05 -5.75
CA LEU A 30 18.27 16.96 -4.60
C LEU A 30 16.86 17.47 -4.93
N THR A 31 16.76 18.64 -5.54
CA THR A 31 15.49 19.27 -5.93
C THR A 31 14.72 18.41 -6.93
N ARG A 32 15.39 17.82 -7.91
CA ARG A 32 14.76 16.92 -8.89
C ARG A 32 14.24 15.64 -8.25
N ILE A 33 14.96 15.08 -7.27
CA ILE A 33 14.53 13.89 -6.54
C ILE A 33 13.30 14.22 -5.68
N MET A 34 13.33 15.33 -4.95
CA MET A 34 12.21 15.78 -4.12
C MET A 34 10.96 16.07 -4.96
N ALA A 35 11.10 16.77 -6.08
CA ALA A 35 9.99 17.04 -7.00
C ALA A 35 9.38 15.75 -7.55
N LYS A 36 10.18 14.73 -7.89
CA LYS A 36 9.66 13.43 -8.33
C LYS A 36 8.89 12.73 -7.20
N LYS A 37 9.42 12.76 -5.97
CA LYS A 37 8.76 12.15 -4.80
C LYS A 37 7.40 12.79 -4.51
N ASP A 38 7.34 14.12 -4.51
CA ASP A 38 6.11 14.84 -4.21
C ASP A 38 5.07 14.64 -5.31
N ASN A 39 5.46 14.66 -6.58
CA ASN A 39 4.55 14.33 -7.69
C ASN A 39 4.03 12.89 -7.60
N MET A 40 4.86 11.93 -7.19
CA MET A 40 4.44 10.53 -7.08
C MET A 40 3.48 10.31 -5.90
N ALA A 41 3.71 11.00 -4.77
CA ALA A 41 2.81 11.00 -3.61
C ALA A 41 1.47 11.69 -3.90
N VAL A 42 1.50 12.84 -4.60
CA VAL A 42 0.31 13.62 -4.96
C VAL A 42 -0.62 12.83 -5.90
N ASN A 43 -0.08 12.03 -6.82
CA ASN A 43 -0.92 11.28 -7.77
C ASN A 43 -1.69 10.12 -7.12
N ALA A 44 -1.10 9.40 -6.17
CA ALA A 44 -1.78 8.30 -5.46
C ALA A 44 -2.78 8.82 -4.42
N ALA A 45 -2.48 9.96 -3.78
CA ALA A 45 -3.38 10.60 -2.83
C ALA A 45 -4.56 11.31 -3.52
N SER A 46 -4.35 11.95 -4.68
CA SER A 46 -5.33 12.86 -5.31
C SER A 46 -6.73 12.27 -5.54
N MET A 47 -6.85 10.99 -5.94
CA MET A 47 -8.16 10.37 -6.14
C MET A 47 -8.88 10.05 -4.82
N TRP A 48 -8.17 9.45 -3.87
CA TRP A 48 -8.73 9.16 -2.53
C TRP A 48 -9.00 10.42 -1.72
N GLU A 49 -8.17 11.44 -1.89
CA GLU A 49 -8.29 12.76 -1.27
C GLU A 49 -9.46 13.55 -1.86
N ARG A 50 -9.73 13.41 -3.16
CA ARG A 50 -10.97 13.92 -3.76
C ARG A 50 -12.20 13.20 -3.20
N VAL A 51 -12.16 11.88 -3.07
CA VAL A 51 -13.28 11.10 -2.52
C VAL A 51 -13.52 11.46 -1.04
N SER A 52 -12.47 11.58 -0.23
CA SER A 52 -12.59 11.97 1.17
C SER A 52 -13.03 13.44 1.34
N ALA A 53 -12.55 14.36 0.50
CA ALA A 53 -12.98 15.75 0.50
C ALA A 53 -14.45 15.91 0.07
N VAL A 54 -14.96 15.02 -0.80
CA VAL A 54 -16.35 15.00 -1.22
C VAL A 54 -17.25 14.41 -0.13
N ILE A 55 -16.82 13.33 0.54
CA ILE A 55 -17.56 12.71 1.67
C ILE A 55 -17.61 13.65 2.88
N GLY A 56 -16.57 14.46 3.12
CA GLY A 56 -16.54 15.44 4.21
C GLY A 56 -17.52 16.61 4.05
N ARG A 57 -18.16 16.77 2.87
CA ARG A 57 -19.16 17.83 2.68
C ARG A 57 -20.51 17.40 3.30
N PRO A 58 -21.08 18.22 4.21
CA PRO A 58 -22.33 17.86 4.90
C PRO A 58 -23.48 17.60 3.92
N VAL A 59 -23.50 18.30 2.79
CA VAL A 59 -24.49 18.15 1.70
C VAL A 59 -24.52 16.73 1.11
N ILE A 60 -23.41 15.98 1.17
CA ILE A 60 -23.28 14.64 0.58
C ILE A 60 -23.36 13.56 1.68
N ALA A 61 -22.89 13.86 2.89
CA ALA A 61 -23.02 12.95 4.03
C ALA A 61 -24.49 12.63 4.39
N PHE A 62 -25.36 13.65 4.45
CA PHE A 62 -26.78 13.46 4.77
C PHE A 62 -27.53 12.52 3.81
N PRO A 63 -27.49 12.71 2.48
CA PRO A 63 -28.19 11.80 1.56
C PRO A 63 -27.60 10.39 1.55
N VAL A 64 -26.28 10.23 1.74
CA VAL A 64 -25.65 8.90 1.84
C VAL A 64 -26.14 8.16 3.08
N ILE A 65 -26.15 8.84 4.24
CA ILE A 65 -26.68 8.26 5.48
C ILE A 65 -28.18 7.96 5.34
N ALA A 66 -28.96 8.87 4.78
CA ALA A 66 -30.39 8.66 4.54
C ALA A 66 -30.65 7.48 3.60
N LEU A 67 -29.83 7.30 2.55
CA LEU A 67 -29.91 6.16 1.64
C LEU A 67 -29.61 4.85 2.36
N VAL A 68 -28.55 4.80 3.17
CA VAL A 68 -28.23 3.62 3.99
C VAL A 68 -29.37 3.27 4.95
N LEU A 69 -29.98 4.29 5.59
CA LEU A 69 -31.13 4.09 6.45
C LEU A 69 -32.36 3.59 5.69
N LEU A 70 -32.66 4.15 4.51
CA LEU A 70 -33.78 3.72 3.67
C LEU A 70 -33.62 2.29 3.17
N VAL A 71 -32.40 1.90 2.74
CA VAL A 71 -32.12 0.53 2.31
C VAL A 71 -32.33 -0.45 3.46
N ASN A 72 -31.77 -0.17 4.64
CA ASN A 72 -31.96 -1.02 5.81
C ASN A 72 -33.42 -1.08 6.26
N PHE A 73 -34.11 0.06 6.27
CA PHE A 73 -35.54 0.14 6.58
C PHE A 73 -36.38 -0.69 5.60
N PHE A 74 -36.07 -0.62 4.30
CA PHE A 74 -36.77 -1.38 3.28
C PHE A 74 -36.52 -2.89 3.41
N ILE A 75 -35.28 -3.30 3.71
CA ILE A 75 -34.94 -4.70 3.98
C ILE A 75 -35.76 -5.22 5.18
N ILE A 76 -35.80 -4.46 6.28
CA ILE A 76 -36.59 -4.85 7.47
C ILE A 76 -38.08 -4.91 7.14
N ARG A 77 -38.61 -3.93 6.40
CA ARG A 77 -40.02 -3.90 5.99
C ARG A 77 -40.38 -5.08 5.07
N SER A 78 -39.48 -5.43 4.16
CA SER A 78 -39.60 -6.60 3.27
C SER A 78 -39.54 -7.92 4.03
N ALA A 79 -38.62 -8.03 5.01
CA ALA A 79 -38.47 -9.17 5.89
C ALA A 79 -39.65 -9.34 6.87
N MET A 80 -40.32 -8.26 7.25
CA MET A 80 -41.53 -8.32 8.08
C MET A 80 -42.80 -8.62 7.27
N SER A 81 -42.85 -8.16 6.00
CA SER A 81 -43.98 -8.43 5.10
C SER A 81 -43.95 -9.84 4.52
N SER A 82 -42.76 -10.37 4.30
CA SER A 82 -42.54 -11.77 3.97
C SER A 82 -42.46 -12.49 5.31
N GLY A 83 -43.53 -13.09 5.82
CA GLY A 83 -43.54 -13.84 7.09
C GLY A 83 -42.59 -15.05 7.18
N LYS A 84 -41.55 -15.08 6.35
CA LYS A 84 -40.39 -15.96 6.44
C LYS A 84 -39.41 -15.30 7.41
N PRO A 85 -39.22 -15.84 8.62
CA PRO A 85 -38.07 -15.44 9.41
C PRO A 85 -36.85 -15.76 8.54
N TYR A 86 -36.11 -14.74 8.13
CA TYR A 86 -34.74 -14.97 7.72
C TYR A 86 -34.10 -15.68 8.92
N PRO A 87 -33.58 -16.92 8.78
CA PRO A 87 -32.64 -17.38 9.77
C PRO A 87 -31.45 -16.44 9.58
N ALA A 88 -31.32 -15.45 10.46
CA ALA A 88 -30.00 -15.02 10.83
C ALA A 88 -29.36 -16.25 11.46
N GLU A 89 -28.84 -17.14 10.62
CA GLU A 89 -28.00 -18.24 11.02
C GLU A 89 -26.66 -17.62 11.41
N TYR A 90 -26.69 -16.85 12.51
CA TYR A 90 -25.57 -16.85 13.41
C TYR A 90 -25.58 -18.25 14.00
N SER A 91 -24.91 -19.18 13.32
CA SER A 91 -24.53 -20.44 13.91
C SER A 91 -23.84 -20.07 15.22
N LYS A 92 -24.52 -20.26 16.36
CA LYS A 92 -23.84 -20.42 17.63
C LYS A 92 -23.05 -21.71 17.48
N VAL A 93 -21.89 -21.61 16.83
CA VAL A 93 -20.92 -22.68 16.83
C VAL A 93 -20.54 -22.84 18.29
N SER A 94 -20.85 -24.01 18.85
CA SER A 94 -20.46 -24.35 20.20
C SER A 94 -18.94 -24.23 20.28
N SER A 95 -18.39 -23.73 21.39
CA SER A 95 -16.93 -23.60 21.57
C SER A 95 -16.19 -24.90 21.25
N ASP A 96 -16.85 -26.04 21.47
CA ASP A 96 -16.32 -27.37 21.17
C ASP A 96 -16.18 -27.64 19.66
N ASP A 97 -17.08 -27.12 18.83
CA ASP A 97 -17.04 -27.29 17.37
C ASP A 97 -15.93 -26.44 16.72
N TYR A 98 -15.61 -25.27 17.29
CA TYR A 98 -14.44 -24.48 16.89
C TYR A 98 -13.14 -25.21 17.20
N SER A 99 -13.05 -25.85 18.38
CA SER A 99 -11.85 -26.60 18.76
C SER A 99 -11.66 -27.83 17.86
N LEU A 100 -12.75 -28.54 17.52
CA LEU A 100 -12.67 -29.71 16.66
C LEU A 100 -12.30 -29.34 15.21
N SER A 101 -12.93 -28.29 14.64
CA SER A 101 -12.66 -27.85 13.26
C SER A 101 -11.24 -27.30 13.10
N ASN A 102 -10.74 -26.55 14.08
CA ASN A 102 -9.38 -26.02 14.00
C ASN A 102 -8.36 -27.15 14.12
N ALA A 103 -8.58 -28.13 15.01
CA ALA A 103 -7.72 -29.30 15.15
C ALA A 103 -7.69 -30.15 13.88
N THR A 104 -8.84 -30.50 13.29
CA THR A 104 -8.89 -31.30 12.06
C THR A 104 -8.29 -30.57 10.86
N SER A 105 -8.51 -29.26 10.73
CA SER A 105 -7.88 -28.47 9.66
C SER A 105 -6.35 -28.44 9.79
N LEU A 106 -5.81 -28.35 11.01
CA LEU A 106 -4.36 -28.35 11.24
C LEU A 106 -3.72 -29.69 10.86
N PHE A 107 -4.39 -30.80 11.17
CA PHE A 107 -3.92 -32.14 10.79
C PHE A 107 -3.91 -32.38 9.27
N ASP A 108 -4.85 -31.77 8.55
CA ASP A 108 -4.93 -31.88 7.08
C ASP A 108 -3.80 -31.07 6.40
N TYR A 109 -3.42 -29.92 6.97
CA TYR A 109 -2.27 -29.14 6.51
C TYR A 109 -0.92 -29.83 6.77
N GLU A 110 -0.78 -30.56 7.89
CA GLU A 110 0.47 -31.25 8.24
C GLU A 110 0.68 -32.52 7.41
N ASN A 111 -0.39 -33.26 7.10
CA ASN A 111 -0.32 -34.50 6.33
C ASN A 111 -0.43 -34.29 4.81
N GLY A 112 -0.93 -33.14 4.34
CA GLY A 112 -1.08 -32.82 2.91
C GLY A 112 0.20 -32.32 2.21
N GLN A 113 1.32 -32.16 2.92
CA GLN A 113 2.62 -31.75 2.37
C GLN A 113 3.71 -32.84 2.43
N ARG A 114 3.35 -34.09 2.17
CA ARG A 114 4.31 -35.17 1.90
C ARG A 114 3.95 -35.96 0.65
#